data_AF-A0A8X6HGY2-F1
#
_entry.id   AF-A0A8X6HGY2-F1
#
_cell.length_a   1.000
_cell.length_b   1.000
_cell.length_c   1.000
_cell.angle_alpha   90.00
_cell.angle_beta   90.00
_cell.angle_gamma   90.00
#
_symmetry.space_group_name_H-M   'P 1'
#
loop_
_entity.id
_entity.type
_entity.pdbx_description
1 polymer ?
#
loop_
_entity_poly.entity_id
_entity_poly.type
_entity_poly.pdbx_seq_one_letter_code
_entity_poly.pdbx_strand_id
1 'polypeptide(L)'
;MKEVLLVDIKVIASCNEFENKGSGWEFQEVVKNELKIAIYKPLAAASYIPLPPKLKNKKAILNIKNEDQRCFLWFVKKSVLDAHIVDCRKHKEQKIKMPENKWLEFENFKFNLPVPYTIYADFESLIVKINSSTPDPERSFTVPIANHIPCGYAYVVIGPDGNFKNPPAVYRGENAVDHFLKTLLRKRKIY
;
A
#
# COMPACT_ATOMS: atom_id res chain seq x y z
N MET A 1 16.38 -5.10 10.41
CA MET A 1 16.80 -5.66 9.10
C MET A 1 15.67 -6.44 8.42
N LYS A 2 14.95 -7.35 9.09
CA LYS A 2 13.87 -8.15 8.46
C LYS A 2 12.65 -7.34 7.97
N GLU A 3 12.20 -6.32 8.69
CA GLU A 3 11.03 -5.50 8.27
C GLU A 3 11.27 -4.64 7.02
N VAL A 4 12.50 -4.18 6.80
CA VAL A 4 12.87 -3.28 5.69
C VAL A 4 12.76 -4.02 4.35
N LEU A 5 13.36 -5.22 4.30
CA LEU A 5 13.29 -6.09 3.12
C LEU A 5 11.85 -6.47 2.76
N LEU A 6 10.97 -6.66 3.74
CA LEU A 6 9.56 -7.02 3.49
C LEU A 6 8.74 -5.91 2.84
N VAL A 7 9.02 -4.63 3.13
CA VAL A 7 8.33 -3.49 2.51
C VAL A 7 8.83 -3.27 1.09
N ASP A 8 10.15 -3.28 0.90
CA ASP A 8 10.79 -3.12 -0.43
C ASP A 8 10.33 -4.24 -1.38
N ILE A 9 10.32 -5.50 -0.92
CA ILE A 9 9.83 -6.64 -1.71
C ILE A 9 8.36 -6.48 -2.07
N LYS A 10 7.50 -5.96 -1.17
CA LYS A 10 6.05 -5.90 -1.42
C LYS A 10 5.66 -4.75 -2.36
N VAL A 11 6.34 -3.61 -2.28
CA VAL A 11 6.11 -2.47 -3.20
C VAL A 11 6.59 -2.84 -4.60
N ILE A 12 7.81 -3.37 -4.73
CA ILE A 12 8.37 -3.79 -6.02
C ILE A 12 7.55 -4.94 -6.60
N ALA A 13 7.16 -5.93 -5.79
CA ALA A 13 6.30 -7.02 -6.25
C ALA A 13 4.92 -6.52 -6.69
N SER A 14 4.33 -5.53 -6.00
CA SER A 14 3.04 -4.97 -6.40
C SER A 14 3.12 -4.18 -7.71
N CYS A 15 4.21 -3.45 -7.95
CA CYS A 15 4.45 -2.77 -9.23
C CYS A 15 4.65 -3.81 -10.35
N ASN A 16 5.51 -4.80 -10.11
CA ASN A 16 5.75 -5.88 -11.07
C ASN A 16 4.48 -6.70 -11.33
N GLU A 17 3.64 -6.94 -10.32
CA GLU A 17 2.38 -7.68 -10.46
C GLU A 17 1.33 -6.88 -11.24
N PHE A 18 1.33 -5.55 -11.11
CA PHE A 18 0.50 -4.66 -11.92
C PHE A 18 0.95 -4.67 -13.39
N GLU A 19 2.25 -4.70 -13.65
CA GLU A 19 2.82 -4.76 -15.01
C GLU A 19 2.67 -6.15 -15.65
N ASN A 20 2.75 -7.24 -14.88
CA ASN A 20 2.81 -8.60 -15.41
C ASN A 20 1.45 -9.35 -15.44
N LYS A 21 0.39 -8.82 -14.83
CA LYS A 21 -0.94 -9.45 -14.90
C LYS A 21 -1.72 -8.97 -16.13
N GLY A 22 -1.39 -9.61 -17.25
CA GLY A 22 -2.01 -9.47 -18.56
C GLY A 22 -3.53 -9.30 -18.50
N SER A 23 -3.96 -8.08 -18.76
CA SER A 23 -5.38 -7.71 -18.87
C SER A 23 -5.65 -6.76 -20.05
N GLY A 24 -4.68 -6.61 -20.96
CA GLY A 24 -4.79 -5.76 -22.16
C GLY A 24 -4.68 -4.26 -21.87
N TRP A 25 -4.15 -3.88 -20.70
CA TRP A 25 -3.93 -2.48 -20.33
C TRP A 25 -2.57 -2.02 -20.83
N GLU A 26 -2.56 -0.89 -21.53
CA GLU A 26 -1.35 -0.17 -21.89
C GLU A 26 -1.09 0.88 -20.81
N PHE A 27 0.07 0.78 -20.16
CA PHE A 27 0.52 1.78 -19.19
C PHE A 27 0.95 3.04 -19.93
N GLN A 28 0.22 4.13 -19.76
CA GLN A 28 0.52 5.41 -20.42
C GLN A 28 1.40 6.30 -19.55
N GLU A 29 0.93 6.66 -18.35
CA GLU A 29 1.68 7.49 -17.41
C GLU A 29 1.22 7.30 -15.97
N VAL A 30 2.09 7.64 -15.03
CA VAL A 30 1.75 7.77 -13.61
C VAL A 30 1.65 9.25 -13.28
N VAL A 31 0.41 9.75 -13.20
CA VAL A 31 0.13 11.15 -12.87
C VAL A 31 0.53 11.48 -11.43
N LYS A 32 0.32 10.54 -10.50
CA LYS A 32 0.64 10.71 -9.08
C LYS A 32 0.78 9.35 -8.40
N ASN A 33 1.82 9.20 -7.59
CA ASN A 33 1.97 8.05 -6.69
C ASN A 33 1.85 8.54 -5.23
N GLU A 34 0.94 7.95 -4.46
CA GLU A 34 0.75 8.28 -3.05
C GLU A 34 1.04 7.07 -2.17
N LEU A 35 2.18 7.10 -1.48
CA LEU A 35 2.57 6.06 -0.54
C LEU A 35 2.12 6.42 0.89
N LYS A 36 1.07 5.76 1.38
CA LYS A 36 0.60 5.93 2.77
C LYS A 36 1.23 4.86 3.67
N ILE A 37 2.20 5.26 4.48
CA ILE A 37 2.82 4.37 5.47
C ILE A 37 2.12 4.59 6.81
N ALA A 38 1.35 3.60 7.26
CA ALA A 38 0.79 3.58 8.60
C ALA A 38 1.72 2.83 9.56
N ILE A 39 1.99 3.40 10.74
CA ILE A 39 2.66 2.66 11.81
C ILE A 39 1.65 1.66 12.37
N TYR A 40 1.75 0.41 11.92
CA TYR A 40 0.98 -0.68 12.49
C TYR A 40 1.62 -1.08 13.82
N LYS A 41 1.08 -0.56 14.93
CA LYS A 41 1.24 -1.22 16.22
C LYS A 41 0.26 -2.38 16.24
N PRO A 42 0.72 -3.64 16.10
CA PRO A 42 -0.20 -4.76 16.22
C PRO A 42 -0.92 -4.62 17.55
N LEU A 43 -2.24 -4.78 17.51
CA LEU A 43 -3.02 -4.87 18.74
C LEU A 43 -2.42 -6.01 19.55
N ALA A 44 -1.84 -5.69 20.71
CA ALA A 44 -1.46 -6.71 21.67
C ALA A 44 -2.70 -7.55 21.95
N ALA A 45 -2.55 -8.86 22.02
CA ALA A 45 -3.67 -9.75 22.31
C ALA A 45 -4.37 -9.24 23.57
N ALA A 46 -5.63 -8.86 23.41
CA ALA A 46 -6.41 -8.22 24.46
C ALA A 46 -7.43 -9.21 25.01
N SER A 47 -8.06 -8.82 26.12
CA SER A 47 -9.31 -9.43 26.57
C SER A 47 -10.48 -8.92 25.71
N TYR A 48 -11.70 -9.31 26.09
CA TYR A 48 -12.92 -8.87 25.43
C TYR A 48 -12.98 -7.35 25.28
N ILE A 49 -13.20 -6.87 24.05
CA ILE A 49 -13.46 -5.46 23.77
C ILE A 49 -14.93 -5.30 23.38
N PRO A 50 -15.73 -4.48 24.07
CA PRO A 50 -17.12 -4.26 23.70
C PRO A 50 -17.23 -3.58 22.34
N LEU A 51 -18.07 -4.14 21.46
CA LEU A 51 -18.34 -3.54 20.15
C LEU A 51 -19.06 -2.20 20.29
N PRO A 52 -18.74 -1.21 19.44
CA PRO A 52 -19.56 -0.01 19.30
C PRO A 52 -21.03 -0.36 19.02
N PRO A 53 -22.01 0.40 19.56
CA PRO A 53 -23.43 0.07 19.48
C PRO A 53 -23.94 -0.18 18.05
N LYS A 54 -23.48 0.64 17.09
CA LYS A 54 -23.83 0.51 15.67
C LYS A 54 -23.46 -0.85 15.08
N LEU A 55 -22.34 -1.42 15.50
CA LEU A 55 -21.85 -2.71 15.01
C LEU A 55 -22.48 -3.89 15.75
N LYS A 56 -22.68 -3.75 17.07
CA LYS A 56 -23.38 -4.75 17.89
C LYS A 56 -24.79 -5.01 17.38
N ASN A 57 -25.50 -3.96 16.97
CA ASN A 57 -26.88 -4.06 16.48
C ASN A 57 -26.99 -4.76 15.13
N LYS A 58 -25.93 -4.76 14.31
CA LYS A 58 -25.93 -5.44 13.00
C LYS A 58 -25.90 -6.96 13.12
N LYS A 59 -25.51 -7.52 14.28
CA LYS A 59 -25.36 -8.97 14.54
C LYS A 59 -24.48 -9.73 13.54
N ALA A 60 -23.75 -9.03 12.67
CA ALA A 60 -22.90 -9.60 11.62
C ALA A 60 -21.45 -9.86 12.09
N ILE A 61 -21.06 -9.32 13.26
CA ILE A 61 -19.71 -9.45 13.81
C ILE A 61 -19.76 -10.35 15.03
N LEU A 62 -18.98 -11.43 15.01
CA LEU A 62 -18.80 -12.31 16.15
C LEU A 62 -17.87 -11.64 17.17
N ASN A 63 -18.39 -11.23 18.32
CA ASN A 63 -17.60 -10.61 19.39
C ASN A 63 -17.52 -11.54 20.61
N ILE A 64 -16.55 -12.46 20.57
CA ILE A 64 -16.37 -13.52 21.56
C ILE A 64 -15.85 -12.92 22.86
N LYS A 65 -16.56 -13.17 23.97
CA LYS A 65 -16.09 -12.79 25.31
C LYS A 65 -14.96 -13.70 25.77
N ASN A 66 -13.86 -13.11 26.21
CA ASN A 66 -12.76 -13.80 26.89
C ASN A 66 -12.27 -12.97 28.09
N GLU A 67 -11.91 -13.67 29.16
CA GLU A 67 -11.40 -13.11 30.42
C GLU A 67 -9.86 -13.17 30.50
N ASP A 68 -9.22 -13.80 29.51
CA ASP A 68 -7.77 -13.88 29.35
C ASP A 68 -7.26 -12.90 28.27
N GLN A 69 -5.95 -12.83 28.05
CA GLN A 69 -5.36 -12.08 26.93
C GLN A 69 -5.18 -12.95 25.67
N ARG A 70 -6.07 -13.94 25.45
CA ARG A 70 -5.95 -14.91 24.34
C ARG A 70 -7.08 -14.77 23.33
N CYS A 71 -7.56 -13.56 23.04
CA CYS A 71 -8.71 -13.33 22.15
C CYS A 71 -8.62 -14.05 20.79
N PHE A 72 -7.43 -14.06 20.16
CA PHE A 72 -7.21 -14.75 18.89
C PHE A 72 -7.41 -16.27 18.98
N LEU A 73 -7.03 -16.90 20.10
CA LEU A 73 -7.21 -18.34 20.30
C LEU A 73 -8.70 -18.73 20.36
N TRP A 74 -9.53 -17.88 20.97
CA TRP A 74 -10.96 -18.10 21.08
C TRP A 74 -11.69 -17.98 19.73
N PHE A 75 -11.18 -17.16 18.81
CA PHE A 75 -11.68 -17.08 17.44
C PHE A 75 -11.40 -18.34 16.60
N VAL A 76 -10.31 -19.05 16.88
CA VAL A 76 -9.90 -20.25 16.13
C VAL A 76 -10.57 -21.52 16.65
N LYS A 77 -11.27 -21.46 17.80
CA LYS A 77 -11.96 -22.63 18.34
C LYS A 77 -13.07 -23.09 17.40
N LYS A 78 -13.01 -24.38 17.05
CA LYS A 78 -13.97 -25.06 16.17
C LYS A 78 -15.43 -24.84 16.59
N SER A 79 -15.73 -24.95 17.88
CA SER A 79 -17.09 -24.75 18.41
C SER A 79 -17.66 -23.34 18.13
N VAL A 80 -16.80 -22.32 18.06
CA VAL A 80 -17.22 -20.94 17.81
C VAL A 80 -17.42 -20.70 16.32
N LEU A 81 -16.56 -21.27 15.48
CA LEU A 81 -16.74 -21.29 14.02
C LEU A 81 -18.04 -22.02 13.64
N ASP A 82 -18.30 -23.18 14.25
CA ASP A 82 -19.49 -23.99 13.99
C ASP A 82 -20.77 -23.21 14.32
N ALA A 83 -20.79 -22.46 15.43
CA ALA A 83 -21.91 -21.58 15.78
C ALA A 83 -22.08 -20.41 14.79
N HIS A 84 -20.99 -19.80 14.31
CA HIS A 84 -21.05 -18.70 13.35
C HIS A 84 -21.55 -19.15 11.97
N ILE A 85 -21.11 -20.32 11.48
CA ILE A 85 -21.50 -20.83 10.16
C ILE A 85 -23.03 -20.94 10.02
N VAL A 86 -23.73 -21.33 11.09
CA VAL A 86 -25.19 -21.41 11.11
C VAL A 86 -25.85 -20.06 10.83
N ASP A 87 -25.31 -18.97 11.36
CA ASP A 87 -25.83 -17.62 11.12
C ASP A 87 -25.30 -17.02 9.82
N CYS A 88 -24.03 -17.24 9.47
CA CYS A 88 -23.41 -16.77 8.24
C CYS A 88 -24.15 -17.30 7.00
N ARG A 89 -24.57 -18.57 7.02
CA ARG A 89 -25.32 -19.20 5.91
C ARG A 89 -26.74 -18.68 5.74
N LYS A 90 -27.30 -17.94 6.71
CA LYS A 90 -28.60 -17.26 6.55
C LYS A 90 -28.50 -16.05 5.62
N HIS A 91 -27.29 -15.53 5.40
CA HIS A 91 -27.04 -14.43 4.48
C HIS A 91 -26.68 -14.97 3.10
N LYS A 92 -27.21 -14.35 2.04
CA LYS A 92 -26.85 -14.71 0.65
C LYS A 92 -25.36 -14.46 0.42
N GLU A 93 -24.76 -15.29 -0.43
CA GLU A 93 -23.38 -15.13 -0.88
C GLU A 93 -23.10 -13.69 -1.32
N GLN A 94 -22.06 -13.10 -0.75
CA GLN A 94 -21.58 -11.79 -1.19
C GLN A 94 -20.86 -11.99 -2.53
N LYS A 95 -21.58 -11.79 -3.63
CA LYS A 95 -20.97 -11.75 -4.96
C LYS A 95 -20.20 -10.44 -5.10
N ILE A 96 -18.89 -10.52 -5.30
CA ILE A 96 -18.06 -9.38 -5.68
C ILE A 96 -18.53 -8.96 -7.08
N LYS A 97 -19.33 -7.89 -7.17
CA LYS A 97 -19.70 -7.27 -8.44
C LYS A 97 -18.60 -6.27 -8.80
N MET A 98 -17.83 -6.56 -9.84
CA MET A 98 -16.88 -5.60 -10.38
C MET A 98 -17.65 -4.42 -10.98
N PRO A 99 -17.16 -3.18 -10.82
CA PRO A 99 -17.79 -2.01 -11.43
C PRO A 99 -17.78 -2.12 -12.96
N GLU A 100 -18.83 -1.59 -13.59
CA GLU A 100 -19.00 -1.61 -15.05
C GLU A 100 -18.13 -0.55 -15.74
N ASN A 101 -17.72 0.49 -15.00
CA ASN A 101 -16.84 1.52 -15.51
C ASN A 101 -15.41 1.00 -15.70
N LYS A 102 -14.84 1.34 -16.87
CA LYS A 102 -13.44 1.11 -17.18
C LYS A 102 -12.51 1.85 -16.21
N TRP A 103 -12.93 3.01 -15.71
CA TRP A 103 -12.14 3.85 -14.83
C TRP A 103 -12.65 3.75 -13.40
N LEU A 104 -11.72 3.55 -12.47
CA LEU A 104 -11.98 3.54 -11.04
C LEU A 104 -11.47 4.85 -10.44
N GLU A 105 -12.38 5.58 -9.79
CA GLU A 105 -12.03 6.79 -9.05
C GLU A 105 -12.27 6.57 -7.56
N PHE A 106 -11.36 7.07 -6.74
CA PHE A 106 -11.56 7.06 -5.30
C PHE A 106 -12.56 8.15 -4.92
N GLU A 107 -13.73 7.75 -4.46
CA GLU A 107 -14.68 8.69 -3.86
C GLU A 107 -14.36 8.90 -2.38
N ASN A 108 -14.77 10.05 -1.86
CA ASN A 108 -14.68 10.39 -0.43
C ASN A 108 -13.26 10.50 0.17
N PHE A 109 -12.32 11.14 -0.55
CA PHE A 109 -10.99 11.49 -0.03
C PHE A 109 -11.00 12.16 1.35
N LYS A 110 -12.06 12.90 1.68
CA LYS A 110 -12.31 13.56 2.98
C LYS A 110 -12.38 12.63 4.18
N PHE A 111 -12.64 11.33 3.99
CA PHE A 111 -12.66 10.35 5.09
C PHE A 111 -11.32 9.65 5.30
N ASN A 112 -10.28 10.04 4.55
CA ASN A 112 -8.94 9.57 4.88
C ASN A 112 -8.50 10.11 6.24
N LEU A 113 -7.77 9.28 6.98
CA LEU A 113 -7.13 9.74 8.21
C LEU A 113 -6.19 10.90 7.88
N PRO A 114 -6.26 12.02 8.62
CA PRO A 114 -5.34 13.12 8.43
C PRO A 114 -3.92 12.62 8.68
N VAL A 115 -3.06 12.74 7.68
CA VAL A 115 -1.65 12.37 7.80
C VAL A 115 -0.91 13.46 8.58
N PRO A 116 -0.17 13.12 9.64
CA PRO A 116 0.53 14.11 10.45
C PRO A 116 1.70 14.77 9.71
N TYR A 117 2.25 14.10 8.70
CA TYR A 117 3.36 14.60 7.90
C TYR A 117 3.18 14.22 6.42
N THR A 118 3.50 15.15 5.53
CA THR A 118 3.50 14.94 4.08
C THR A 118 4.91 15.15 3.54
N ILE A 119 5.36 14.22 2.70
CA ILE A 119 6.68 14.29 2.06
C ILE A 119 6.46 14.53 0.58
N TYR A 120 6.97 15.66 0.08
CA TYR A 120 7.05 15.93 -1.35
C TYR A 120 8.46 15.62 -1.80
N ALA A 121 8.60 14.76 -2.81
CA ALA A 121 9.87 14.33 -3.33
C ALA A 121 9.86 14.40 -4.85
N ASP A 122 11.00 14.77 -5.40
CA ASP A 122 11.25 14.78 -6.84
C ASP A 122 12.56 14.03 -7.12
N PHE A 123 12.61 13.32 -8.25
CA PHE A 123 13.74 12.49 -8.65
C PHE A 123 14.32 12.99 -9.96
N GLU A 124 15.65 13.11 -9.97
CA GLU A 124 16.39 13.35 -11.20
C GLU A 124 16.80 12.02 -11.81
N SER A 125 16.66 11.89 -13.13
CA SER A 125 17.03 10.68 -13.86
C SER A 125 17.93 10.99 -15.05
N LEU A 126 18.89 10.10 -15.29
CA LEU A 126 19.70 10.08 -16.50
C LEU A 126 18.95 9.29 -17.57
N ILE A 127 18.89 9.85 -18.77
CA ILE A 127 18.29 9.22 -19.94
C ILE A 127 19.38 8.48 -20.70
N VAL A 128 19.42 7.16 -20.56
CA VAL A 128 20.40 6.30 -21.25
C VAL A 128 19.73 5.66 -22.46
N LYS A 129 20.27 5.89 -23.66
CA LYS A 129 19.74 5.26 -24.88
C LYS A 129 19.92 3.75 -24.83
N ILE A 130 18.88 3.01 -25.20
CA ILE A 130 18.94 1.55 -25.29
C ILE A 130 19.14 1.19 -26.76
N ASN A 131 20.13 0.34 -27.04
CA ASN A 131 20.26 -0.27 -28.36
C ASN A 131 19.34 -1.49 -28.42
N SER A 132 18.14 -1.31 -28.99
CA SER A 132 17.17 -2.38 -29.18
C SER A 132 17.47 -3.21 -30.43
N SER A 133 17.13 -4.50 -30.40
CA SER A 133 17.15 -5.40 -31.55
C SER A 133 16.14 -4.98 -32.63
N THR A 134 16.38 -5.42 -33.87
CA THR A 134 15.52 -5.13 -35.03
C THR A 134 14.11 -5.73 -34.86
N PRO A 135 13.04 -4.98 -35.18
CA PRO A 135 11.66 -5.48 -35.09
C PRO A 135 11.40 -6.67 -36.02
N ASP A 136 10.68 -7.67 -35.53
CA ASP A 136 10.18 -8.81 -36.32
C ASP A 136 8.85 -8.41 -37.01
N PRO A 137 8.73 -8.50 -38.35
CA PRO A 137 7.51 -8.14 -39.07
C PRO A 137 6.27 -8.98 -38.71
N GLU A 138 6.44 -10.19 -38.19
CA GLU A 138 5.33 -11.12 -37.91
C GLU A 138 4.73 -10.94 -36.50
N ARG A 139 5.32 -10.08 -35.67
CA ARG A 139 4.91 -9.91 -34.27
C ARG A 139 4.86 -8.44 -33.89
N SER A 140 3.91 -8.09 -33.02
CA SER A 140 3.93 -6.79 -32.35
C SER A 140 5.21 -6.67 -31.51
N PHE A 141 5.98 -5.62 -31.78
CA PHE A 141 7.26 -5.36 -31.13
C PHE A 141 7.27 -3.95 -30.53
N THR A 142 7.62 -3.83 -29.26
CA THR A 142 7.83 -2.54 -28.59
C THR A 142 9.33 -2.25 -28.60
N VAL A 143 9.72 -1.10 -29.14
CA VAL A 143 11.12 -0.65 -29.18
C VAL A 143 11.35 0.28 -27.98
N PRO A 144 12.01 -0.17 -26.89
CA PRO A 144 12.34 0.71 -25.79
C PRO A 144 13.42 1.72 -26.22
N ILE A 145 13.08 3.01 -26.23
CA ILE A 145 13.93 4.08 -26.79
C ILE A 145 15.02 4.53 -25.80
N ALA A 146 14.66 4.66 -24.53
CA ALA A 146 15.55 5.14 -23.49
C ALA A 146 15.20 4.54 -22.12
N ASN A 147 16.23 4.29 -21.33
CA ASN A 147 16.14 3.88 -19.94
C ASN A 147 16.34 5.09 -19.03
N HIS A 148 15.40 5.32 -18.11
CA HIS A 148 15.53 6.36 -17.09
C HIS A 148 16.19 5.77 -15.84
N ILE A 149 17.43 6.16 -15.58
CA ILE A 149 18.19 5.71 -14.40
C ILE A 149 18.17 6.83 -13.35
N PRO A 150 17.51 6.65 -12.19
CA PRO A 150 17.47 7.67 -11.14
C PRO A 150 18.89 7.95 -10.61
N CYS A 151 19.31 9.21 -10.62
CA CYS A 151 20.66 9.63 -10.22
C CYS A 151 20.67 10.59 -9.03
N GLY A 152 19.51 11.09 -8.62
CA GLY A 152 19.37 11.94 -7.45
C GLY A 152 17.93 12.14 -7.05
N TYR A 153 17.73 12.71 -5.87
CA TYR A 153 16.42 13.14 -5.41
C TYR A 153 16.53 14.35 -4.48
N ALA A 154 15.44 15.11 -4.40
CA ALA A 154 15.22 16.10 -3.37
C ALA A 154 13.88 15.84 -2.70
N TYR A 155 13.80 15.98 -1.37
CA TYR A 155 12.52 15.93 -0.68
C TYR A 155 12.40 16.95 0.45
N VAL A 156 11.16 17.36 0.70
CA VAL A 156 10.77 18.24 1.80
C VAL A 156 9.72 17.56 2.67
N VAL A 157 9.78 17.80 3.98
CA VAL A 157 8.81 17.28 4.95
C VAL A 157 7.98 18.44 5.48
N ILE A 158 6.68 18.39 5.20
CA ILE A 158 5.69 19.38 5.64
C ILE A 158 4.88 18.78 6.79
N GLY A 159 4.77 19.53 7.89
CA GLY A 159 3.94 19.14 9.02
C GLY A 159 2.46 19.50 8.84
N PRO A 160 1.62 19.18 9.84
CA PRO A 160 0.20 19.48 9.77
C PRO A 160 -0.10 20.98 9.84
N ASP A 161 0.88 21.77 10.30
CA ASP A 161 0.90 23.23 10.33
C ASP A 161 1.28 23.87 8.97
N GLY A 162 1.59 23.07 7.94
CA GLY A 162 2.00 23.57 6.63
C GLY A 162 3.45 24.05 6.57
N ASN A 163 4.18 24.02 7.68
CA ASN A 163 5.57 24.46 7.74
C ASN A 163 6.55 23.32 7.46
N PHE A 164 7.72 23.70 6.91
CA PHE A 164 8.85 22.80 6.78
C PHE A 164 9.34 22.35 8.14
N LYS A 165 9.40 21.02 8.37
CA LYS A 165 9.95 20.48 9.62
C LYS A 165 11.47 20.41 9.61
N ASN A 166 12.07 20.29 8.43
CA ASN A 166 13.52 20.28 8.21
C ASN A 166 13.86 21.01 6.92
N PRO A 167 15.12 21.45 6.74
CA PRO A 167 15.62 21.89 5.45
C PRO A 167 15.42 20.80 4.37
N PRO A 168 15.26 21.19 3.09
CA PRO A 168 15.18 20.24 1.98
C PRO A 168 16.36 19.27 1.99
N ALA A 169 16.07 17.98 1.95
CA ALA A 169 17.09 16.95 1.90
C ALA A 169 17.37 16.60 0.44
N VAL A 170 18.64 16.67 0.04
CA VAL A 170 19.09 16.38 -1.32
C VAL A 170 20.10 15.26 -1.29
N TYR A 171 20.00 14.34 -2.25
CA TYR A 171 20.95 13.26 -2.44
C TYR A 171 21.26 13.10 -3.93
N ARG A 172 22.52 12.79 -4.24
CA ARG A 172 22.99 12.47 -5.60
C ARG A 172 23.88 11.24 -5.52
N GLY A 173 23.61 10.27 -6.38
CA GLY A 173 24.36 9.01 -6.45
C GLY A 173 23.57 7.92 -7.16
N GLU A 174 24.26 6.88 -7.61
CA GLU A 174 23.70 5.77 -8.39
C GLU A 174 22.60 5.00 -7.64
N ASN A 175 22.69 4.95 -6.31
CA ASN A 175 21.70 4.28 -5.44
C ASN A 175 20.58 5.21 -4.98
N ALA A 176 20.12 6.14 -5.82
CA ALA A 176 19.16 7.18 -5.43
C ALA A 176 17.86 6.61 -4.83
N VAL A 177 17.28 5.59 -5.46
CA VAL A 177 16.02 4.97 -5.00
C VAL A 177 16.19 4.25 -3.67
N ASP A 178 17.19 3.37 -3.57
CA ASP A 178 17.47 2.62 -2.35
C ASP A 178 17.81 3.54 -1.17
N HIS A 179 18.60 4.59 -1.43
CA HIS A 179 18.96 5.57 -0.41
C HIS A 179 17.74 6.38 0.05
N PHE A 180 16.86 6.74 -0.88
CA PHE A 180 15.60 7.42 -0.55
C PHE A 180 14.72 6.56 0.37
N LEU A 181 14.45 5.32 -0.01
CA LEU A 181 13.62 4.39 0.77
C LEU A 181 14.21 4.13 2.16
N LYS A 182 15.52 3.87 2.25
CA LYS A 182 16.21 3.69 3.53
C LYS A 182 16.13 4.94 4.41
N THR A 183 16.25 6.14 3.81
CA THR A 183 16.15 7.42 4.52
C THR A 183 14.73 7.62 5.08
N LEU A 184 13.70 7.36 4.29
CA LEU A 184 12.30 7.42 4.73
C LEU A 184 12.04 6.46 5.89
N LEU A 185 12.50 5.22 5.78
CA LEU A 185 12.34 4.21 6.83
C LEU A 185 13.09 4.56 8.12
N ARG A 186 14.24 5.24 8.02
CA ARG A 186 14.96 5.75 9.19
C ARG A 186 14.21 6.90 9.86
N LYS A 187 13.61 7.81 9.07
CA LYS A 187 12.81 8.92 9.58
C LYS A 187 11.47 8.49 10.21
N ARG A 188 10.94 7.31 9.86
CA ARG A 188 9.79 6.65 10.55
C ARG A 188 9.96 6.53 12.07
N LYS A 189 11.19 6.53 12.59
CA LYS A 189 11.44 6.44 14.04
C LYS A 189 11.48 7.79 14.75
N ILE A 190 11.54 8.88 13.99
CA ILE A 190 11.73 10.25 14.48
C ILE A 190 10.41 11.01 14.49
N TYR A 191 9.49 10.66 13.60
CA TYR A 191 8.13 11.19 13.44
C TYR A 191 7.11 10.07 13.47
#